data_AF-A0ABD2HI09-F1
#
_entry.id   AF-A0ABD2HI09-F1
#
_cell.length_a   1.000
_cell.length_b   1.000
_cell.length_c   1.000
_cell.angle_alpha   90.00
_cell.angle_beta   90.00
_cell.angle_gamma   90.00
#
_symmetry.space_group_name_H-M   'P 1'
#
loop_
_entity.id
_entity.type
_entity.pdbx_description
1 polymer ?
#
loop_
_entity_poly.entity_id
_entity_poly.type
_entity_poly.pdbx_seq_one_letter_code
_entity_poly.pdbx_strand_id
1 'polypeptide(L)'
;MFEAWIVLFLPLLAAGARGFMVHNMQRSLCLEETPATGEVLLKSCSLDSESQQWAWVDQGLLMCVPSSRCLSALQREPVHTGPCWGPGVDVRGLMWDCDRGRLISRNSSMLLSVDGGRLTLAHDSKHSKWKSLDEGDICHERLRSKRASKHPEEFELASAEQSSDMTEEQRAYLRWFYRTEDPTIWTFVLLGLAFVCLLVGFLLLGMGAMANKSRRKIAKYKAAAAGTQRSEELETIVPLREDQPPPTQRGGERAQSRAHHGHMERREHLLLVL
;
A
#
# COMPACT_ATOMS: atom_id res chain seq x y z
N MET A 1 -5.29 -9.86 18.52
CA MET A 1 -3.95 -9.80 17.89
C MET A 1 -3.99 -9.56 16.37
N PHE A 2 -5.16 -9.46 15.72
CA PHE A 2 -5.28 -9.21 14.27
C PHE A 2 -5.64 -7.75 13.88
N GLU A 3 -6.03 -6.92 14.84
CA GLU A 3 -6.50 -5.53 14.60
C GLU A 3 -5.39 -4.54 14.22
N ALA A 4 -4.13 -4.81 14.58
CA ALA A 4 -3.03 -3.87 14.35
C ALA A 4 -2.51 -3.89 12.90
N TRP A 5 -2.83 -4.92 12.12
CA TRP A 5 -2.34 -5.05 10.75
C TRP A 5 -3.20 -4.25 9.76
N ILE A 6 -4.50 -4.13 10.01
CA ILE A 6 -5.44 -3.42 9.12
C ILE A 6 -5.14 -1.91 9.10
N VAL A 7 -4.75 -1.33 10.23
CA VAL A 7 -4.46 0.12 10.35
C VAL A 7 -3.19 0.55 9.60
N LEU A 8 -2.21 -0.35 9.41
CA LEU A 8 -0.94 -0.05 8.72
C LEU A 8 -1.04 -0.12 7.19
N PHE A 9 -2.05 -0.80 6.63
CA PHE A 9 -2.24 -0.91 5.18
C PHE A 9 -3.24 0.12 4.61
N LEU A 10 -4.10 0.73 5.43
CA LEU A 10 -5.02 1.78 4.98
C LEU A 10 -4.35 3.01 4.35
N PRO A 11 -3.23 3.57 4.86
CA PRO A 11 -2.65 4.77 4.25
C PRO A 11 -1.91 4.48 2.93
N LEU A 12 -1.54 3.21 2.65
CA LEU A 12 -0.93 2.84 1.37
C LEU A 12 -1.95 2.74 0.22
N LEU A 13 -3.21 2.42 0.56
CA LEU A 13 -4.33 2.41 -0.39
C LEU A 13 -4.88 3.81 -0.67
N ALA A 14 -4.56 4.77 0.19
CA ALA A 14 -4.86 6.19 0.01
C ALA A 14 -3.77 6.93 -0.78
N ALA A 15 -3.11 6.26 -1.73
CA ALA A 15 -2.59 6.96 -2.90
C ALA A 15 -3.80 7.49 -3.67
N GLY A 16 -4.39 8.57 -3.14
CA GLY A 16 -5.59 9.19 -3.68
C GLY A 16 -5.33 9.48 -5.14
N ALA A 17 -6.02 8.76 -6.01
CA ALA A 17 -6.19 9.20 -7.37
C ALA A 17 -6.82 10.59 -7.25
N ARG A 18 -6.02 11.63 -7.46
CA ARG A 18 -6.52 12.99 -7.54
C ARG A 18 -7.50 13.01 -8.71
N GLY A 19 -8.78 13.07 -8.37
CA GLY A 19 -9.83 13.27 -9.34
C GLY A 19 -9.77 14.69 -9.88
N PHE A 20 -10.34 14.89 -11.07
CA PHE A 20 -10.54 16.20 -11.67
C PHE A 20 -11.92 16.24 -12.34
N MET A 21 -12.47 17.43 -12.49
CA MET A 21 -13.71 17.62 -13.24
C MET A 21 -13.44 17.87 -14.72
N VAL A 22 -14.21 17.20 -15.59
CA VAL A 22 -14.15 17.36 -17.04
C VAL A 22 -15.14 18.43 -17.49
N HIS A 23 -14.64 19.61 -17.81
CA HIS A 23 -15.44 20.79 -18.17
C HIS A 23 -15.47 21.03 -19.68
N ASN A 24 -16.67 21.19 -20.24
CA ASN A 24 -16.87 21.59 -21.63
C ASN A 24 -16.81 23.12 -21.77
N MET A 25 -15.77 23.64 -22.44
CA MET A 25 -15.54 25.08 -22.52
C MET A 25 -16.67 25.85 -23.21
N GLN A 26 -17.35 25.23 -24.18
CA GLN A 26 -18.37 25.91 -24.98
C GLN A 26 -19.74 25.89 -24.32
N ARG A 27 -20.01 24.88 -23.46
CA ARG A 27 -21.30 24.74 -22.77
C ARG A 27 -21.25 25.24 -21.33
N SER A 28 -20.07 25.45 -20.76
CA SER A 28 -19.91 25.80 -19.34
C SER A 28 -20.53 24.75 -18.40
N LEU A 29 -20.47 23.47 -18.79
CA LEU A 29 -21.03 22.33 -18.07
C LEU A 29 -19.96 21.27 -17.86
N CYS A 30 -20.10 20.50 -16.79
CA CYS A 30 -19.21 19.42 -16.42
C CYS A 30 -19.82 18.04 -16.68
N LEU A 31 -18.94 17.08 -16.93
CA LEU A 31 -19.28 15.69 -17.15
C LEU A 31 -19.66 15.03 -15.82
N GLU A 32 -20.86 14.47 -15.75
CA GLU A 32 -21.38 13.79 -14.56
C GLU A 32 -21.87 12.39 -14.92
N GLU A 33 -21.48 11.41 -14.11
CA GLU A 33 -22.05 10.07 -14.19
C GLU A 33 -23.32 9.97 -13.33
N THR A 34 -24.35 9.32 -13.86
CA THR A 34 -25.50 8.88 -13.08
C THR A 34 -25.23 7.48 -12.51
N PRO A 35 -25.01 7.30 -11.19
CA PRO A 35 -24.53 6.03 -10.65
C PRO A 35 -25.49 4.85 -10.86
N ALA A 36 -26.80 5.13 -10.91
CA ALA A 36 -27.83 4.10 -11.03
C ALA A 36 -27.89 3.47 -12.44
N THR A 37 -27.64 4.27 -13.47
CA THR A 37 -27.81 3.85 -14.87
C THR A 37 -26.49 3.72 -15.63
N GLY A 38 -25.41 4.33 -15.12
CA GLY A 38 -24.16 4.49 -15.85
C GLY A 38 -24.28 5.47 -17.02
N GLU A 39 -25.35 6.26 -17.09
CA GLU A 39 -25.48 7.31 -18.10
C GLU A 39 -24.54 8.47 -17.77
N VAL A 40 -23.96 9.06 -18.81
CA VAL A 40 -23.09 10.23 -18.66
C VAL A 40 -23.81 11.45 -19.22
N LEU A 41 -23.90 12.49 -18.41
CA LEU A 41 -24.67 13.69 -18.70
C LEU A 41 -23.80 14.94 -18.49
N LEU A 42 -24.29 16.07 -19.00
CA LEU A 42 -23.73 17.38 -18.73
C LEU A 42 -24.57 18.09 -17.67
N LYS A 43 -23.91 18.53 -16.60
CA LYS A 43 -24.53 19.22 -15.46
C LYS A 43 -23.72 20.46 -15.10
N SER A 44 -24.30 21.30 -14.25
CA SER A 44 -23.57 22.43 -13.67
C SER A 44 -22.38 21.91 -12.87
N CYS A 45 -21.21 22.51 -13.08
CA CYS A 45 -19.99 22.14 -12.38
C CYS A 45 -20.14 22.37 -10.89
N SER A 46 -19.95 21.32 -10.08
CA SER A 46 -20.07 21.39 -8.62
C SER A 46 -18.94 20.60 -7.97
N LEU A 47 -18.18 21.27 -7.11
CA LEU A 47 -17.11 20.66 -6.31
C LEU A 47 -17.66 19.64 -5.31
N ASP A 48 -18.93 19.78 -4.92
CA ASP A 48 -19.61 18.88 -3.97
C ASP A 48 -20.14 17.60 -4.63
N SER A 49 -20.16 17.54 -5.97
CA SER A 49 -20.65 16.37 -6.71
C SER A 49 -19.50 15.37 -6.93
N GLU A 50 -19.48 14.31 -6.12
CA GLU A 50 -18.49 13.23 -6.29
C GLU A 50 -18.61 12.55 -7.66
N SER A 51 -19.83 12.49 -8.23
CA SER A 51 -20.10 11.93 -9.56
C SER A 51 -19.53 12.74 -10.73
N GLN A 52 -18.95 13.91 -10.46
CA GLN A 52 -18.22 14.72 -11.44
C GLN A 52 -16.69 14.54 -11.33
N GLN A 53 -16.22 13.66 -10.45
CA GLN A 53 -14.80 13.40 -10.25
C GLN A 53 -14.32 12.27 -11.17
N TRP A 54 -13.37 12.58 -12.05
CA TRP A 54 -12.80 11.65 -13.02
C TRP A 54 -11.30 11.50 -12.81
N ALA A 55 -10.75 10.35 -13.17
CA ALA A 55 -9.32 10.08 -13.11
C ALA A 55 -8.85 9.30 -14.33
N TRP A 56 -7.64 9.61 -14.81
CA TRP A 56 -6.99 8.79 -15.82
C TRP A 56 -6.38 7.54 -15.16
N VAL A 57 -6.72 6.37 -15.69
CA VAL A 57 -6.16 5.07 -15.28
C VAL A 57 -5.59 4.32 -16.49
N ASP A 58 -4.62 3.45 -16.23
CA ASP A 58 -4.01 2.53 -17.23
C ASP A 58 -3.66 3.20 -18.58
N GLN A 59 -3.11 4.41 -18.49
CA GLN A 59 -2.60 5.22 -19.61
C GLN A 59 -3.63 5.62 -20.69
N GLY A 60 -4.93 5.42 -20.48
CA GLY A 60 -5.93 5.79 -21.48
C GLY A 60 -7.39 5.47 -21.14
N LEU A 61 -7.68 4.96 -19.95
CA LEU A 61 -9.04 4.79 -19.46
C LEU A 61 -9.40 6.02 -18.62
N LEU A 62 -10.60 6.54 -18.82
CA LEU A 62 -11.12 7.65 -18.03
C LEU A 62 -12.16 7.10 -17.07
N MET A 63 -11.84 7.05 -15.79
CA MET A 63 -12.64 6.39 -14.75
C MET A 63 -13.35 7.44 -13.89
N CYS A 64 -14.64 7.24 -13.62
CA CYS A 64 -15.36 7.98 -12.59
C CYS A 64 -14.92 7.47 -11.22
N VAL A 65 -14.43 8.37 -10.37
CA VAL A 65 -13.80 8.06 -9.09
C VAL A 65 -14.75 7.32 -8.13
N PRO A 66 -15.97 7.79 -7.83
CA PRO A 66 -16.84 7.14 -6.86
C PRO A 66 -17.35 5.77 -7.31
N SER A 67 -17.68 5.60 -8.60
CA SER A 67 -18.25 4.34 -9.10
C SER A 67 -17.19 3.33 -9.55
N SER A 68 -15.94 3.78 -9.75
CA SER A 68 -14.86 2.99 -10.37
C SER A 68 -15.25 2.43 -11.75
N ARG A 69 -16.11 3.14 -12.49
CA ARG A 69 -16.54 2.78 -13.86
C ARG A 69 -15.84 3.65 -14.89
N CYS A 70 -15.54 3.08 -16.04
CA CYS A 70 -14.81 3.74 -17.11
C CYS A 70 -15.75 4.28 -18.18
N LEU A 71 -15.43 5.47 -18.69
CA LEU A 71 -16.12 6.09 -19.80
C LEU A 71 -15.96 5.22 -21.06
N SER A 72 -17.09 4.83 -21.63
CA SER A 72 -17.21 4.02 -22.83
C SER A 72 -17.89 4.82 -23.92
N ALA A 73 -17.34 4.75 -25.14
CA ALA A 73 -18.01 5.26 -26.31
C ALA A 73 -17.79 4.34 -27.50
N LEU A 74 -18.90 3.79 -27.99
CA LEU A 74 -19.00 3.01 -29.21
C LEU A 74 -19.75 3.84 -30.25
N GLN A 75 -19.35 3.74 -31.52
CA GLN A 75 -19.81 4.64 -32.59
C GLN A 75 -21.34 4.72 -32.76
N ARG A 76 -22.07 3.66 -32.40
CA ARG A 76 -23.53 3.54 -32.56
C ARG A 76 -24.30 3.59 -31.23
N GLU A 77 -23.61 3.76 -30.12
CA GLU A 77 -24.20 3.72 -28.79
C GLU A 77 -24.01 5.07 -28.09
N PRO A 78 -24.95 5.45 -27.20
CA PRO A 78 -24.74 6.59 -26.32
C PRO A 78 -23.49 6.41 -25.48
N VAL A 79 -22.81 7.53 -25.22
CA VAL A 79 -21.69 7.56 -24.28
C VAL A 79 -22.21 7.20 -22.89
N HIS A 80 -21.59 6.20 -22.26
CA HIS A 80 -21.99 5.66 -20.97
C HIS A 80 -20.77 5.24 -20.17
N THR A 81 -20.95 4.80 -18.94
CA THR A 81 -19.89 4.18 -18.14
C THR A 81 -20.10 2.67 -18.05
N GLY A 82 -18.99 1.93 -18.07
CA GLY A 82 -18.96 0.48 -17.95
C GLY A 82 -17.93 0.02 -16.92
N PRO A 83 -17.91 -1.27 -16.56
CA PRO A 83 -16.78 -1.84 -15.83
C PRO A 83 -15.48 -1.63 -16.63
N CYS A 84 -14.43 -1.18 -15.95
CA CYS A 84 -13.13 -0.91 -16.58
C CYS A 84 -12.40 -2.20 -17.02
N TRP A 85 -12.63 -3.31 -16.31
CA TRP A 85 -12.04 -4.62 -16.58
C TRP A 85 -13.01 -5.75 -16.26
N GLY A 86 -12.79 -6.93 -16.84
CA GLY A 86 -13.55 -8.14 -16.56
C GLY A 86 -13.86 -8.98 -17.81
N PRO A 87 -14.39 -10.20 -17.63
CA PRO A 87 -14.81 -11.04 -18.74
C PRO A 87 -15.97 -10.39 -19.50
N GLY A 88 -15.84 -10.27 -20.83
CA GLY A 88 -16.88 -9.70 -21.70
C GLY A 88 -16.84 -8.18 -21.86
N VAL A 89 -15.84 -7.50 -21.28
CA VAL A 89 -15.66 -6.04 -21.47
C VAL A 89 -14.93 -5.77 -22.78
N ASP A 90 -15.54 -4.96 -23.67
CA ASP A 90 -14.86 -4.48 -24.88
C ASP A 90 -13.94 -3.30 -24.55
N VAL A 91 -12.68 -3.61 -24.24
CA VAL A 91 -11.65 -2.63 -23.90
C VAL A 91 -11.46 -1.58 -25.00
N ARG A 92 -11.77 -1.89 -26.27
CA ARG A 92 -11.63 -0.94 -27.38
C ARG A 92 -12.54 0.28 -27.20
N GLY A 93 -13.75 0.11 -26.68
CA GLY A 93 -14.70 1.20 -26.42
C GLY A 93 -14.34 2.08 -25.23
N LEU A 94 -13.44 1.62 -24.36
CA LEU A 94 -13.03 2.29 -23.12
C LEU A 94 -11.77 3.14 -23.25
N MET A 95 -11.07 3.03 -24.38
CA MET A 95 -9.76 3.64 -24.57
C MET A 95 -9.85 5.02 -25.24
N TRP A 96 -9.23 5.99 -24.60
CA TRP A 96 -9.24 7.39 -24.99
C TRP A 96 -7.82 7.92 -25.19
N ASP A 97 -7.64 8.60 -26.31
CA ASP A 97 -6.52 9.50 -26.54
C ASP A 97 -6.91 10.95 -26.26
N CYS A 98 -5.89 11.79 -26.17
CA CYS A 98 -6.06 13.19 -25.85
C CYS A 98 -5.09 14.03 -26.65
N ASP A 99 -5.61 14.98 -27.44
CA ASP A 99 -4.82 15.99 -28.16
C ASP A 99 -5.41 17.38 -27.95
N ARG A 100 -4.63 18.31 -27.39
CA ARG A 100 -4.99 19.73 -27.24
C ARG A 100 -6.39 19.95 -26.67
N GLY A 101 -6.69 19.28 -25.55
CA GLY A 101 -7.99 19.34 -24.88
C GLY A 101 -9.13 18.59 -25.59
N ARG A 102 -8.85 17.74 -26.58
CA ARG A 102 -9.87 16.92 -27.24
C ARG A 102 -9.71 15.46 -26.84
N LEU A 103 -10.78 14.86 -26.35
CA LEU A 103 -10.86 13.43 -26.06
C LEU A 103 -11.20 12.67 -27.34
N ILE A 104 -10.34 11.72 -27.71
CA ILE A 104 -10.40 10.99 -28.98
C ILE A 104 -10.63 9.51 -28.65
N SER A 105 -11.70 8.90 -29.14
CA SER A 105 -11.88 7.45 -29.00
C SER A 105 -10.82 6.73 -29.82
N ARG A 106 -10.05 5.82 -29.19
CA ARG A 106 -9.01 5.04 -29.89
C ARG A 106 -9.58 4.05 -30.90
N ASN A 107 -10.84 3.65 -30.73
CA ASN A 107 -11.51 2.70 -31.60
C ASN A 107 -11.96 3.34 -32.93
N SER A 108 -12.57 4.53 -32.85
CA SER A 108 -13.19 5.18 -34.02
C SER A 108 -12.44 6.44 -34.49
N SER A 109 -11.43 6.89 -33.75
CA SER A 109 -10.75 8.18 -33.96
C SER A 109 -11.70 9.39 -33.98
N MET A 110 -12.88 9.23 -33.37
CA MET A 110 -13.87 10.31 -33.23
C MET A 110 -13.69 11.04 -31.91
N LEU A 111 -14.01 12.33 -31.93
CA LEU A 111 -13.93 13.22 -30.78
C LEU A 111 -15.17 13.10 -29.90
N LEU A 112 -14.98 13.10 -28.58
CA LEU A 112 -16.08 13.32 -27.64
C LEU A 112 -16.57 14.76 -27.80
N SER A 113 -17.86 14.91 -28.08
CA SER A 113 -18.50 16.19 -28.37
C SER A 113 -19.88 16.25 -27.70
N VAL A 114 -20.46 17.44 -27.73
CA VAL A 114 -21.83 17.71 -27.30
C VAL A 114 -22.67 18.11 -28.50
N ASP A 115 -23.75 17.38 -28.74
CA ASP A 115 -24.76 17.72 -29.75
C ASP A 115 -26.16 17.72 -29.12
N GLY A 116 -26.93 18.79 -29.34
CA GLY A 116 -28.26 18.93 -28.73
C GLY A 116 -28.32 18.77 -27.21
N GLY A 117 -27.21 18.97 -26.49
CA GLY A 117 -27.10 18.75 -25.03
C GLY A 117 -26.81 17.31 -24.61
N ARG A 118 -26.61 16.39 -25.57
CA ARG A 118 -26.21 15.00 -25.33
C ARG A 118 -24.76 14.79 -25.74
N LEU A 119 -24.10 13.84 -25.07
CA LEU A 119 -22.75 13.44 -25.43
C LEU A 119 -22.78 12.53 -26.66
N THR A 120 -21.96 12.85 -27.65
CA THR A 120 -21.87 12.13 -28.92
C THR A 120 -20.42 12.03 -29.38
N LEU A 121 -20.15 11.07 -30.28
CA LEU A 121 -18.89 10.99 -31.01
C LEU A 121 -19.03 11.70 -32.35
N ALA A 122 -18.10 12.61 -32.66
CA ALA A 122 -18.09 13.38 -33.90
C ALA A 122 -16.67 13.50 -34.48
N HIS A 123 -16.53 13.57 -35.80
CA HIS A 123 -15.22 13.78 -36.44
C HIS A 123 -14.69 15.20 -36.23
N ASP A 124 -15.58 16.20 -36.29
CA ASP A 124 -15.26 17.57 -35.96
C ASP A 124 -16.47 18.22 -35.29
N SER A 125 -16.19 19.06 -34.30
CA SER A 125 -17.22 19.80 -33.58
C SER A 125 -16.60 20.94 -32.79
N LYS A 126 -17.30 22.07 -32.79
CA LYS A 126 -16.95 23.23 -31.95
C LYS A 126 -17.09 22.92 -30.46
N HIS A 127 -17.87 21.90 -30.08
CA HIS A 127 -18.13 21.51 -28.68
C HIS A 127 -17.27 20.33 -28.21
N SER A 128 -16.17 20.02 -28.92
CA SER A 128 -15.26 18.90 -28.62
C SER A 128 -14.08 19.27 -27.71
N LYS A 129 -14.01 20.52 -27.22
CA LYS A 129 -12.91 20.96 -26.34
C LYS A 129 -13.30 20.83 -24.87
N TRP A 130 -12.43 20.15 -24.14
CA TRP A 130 -12.56 19.82 -22.74
C TRP A 130 -11.36 20.35 -21.95
N LYS A 131 -11.61 20.80 -20.73
CA LYS A 131 -10.60 21.24 -19.77
C LYS A 131 -10.81 20.55 -18.44
N SER A 132 -9.73 20.29 -17.71
CA SER A 132 -9.79 20.06 -16.27
C SER A 132 -10.16 21.37 -15.59
N LEU A 133 -11.05 21.32 -14.59
CA LEU A 133 -11.37 22.53 -13.82
C LEU A 133 -10.20 22.98 -12.95
N ASP A 134 -9.39 22.02 -12.47
CA ASP A 134 -8.36 22.27 -11.47
C ASP A 134 -7.06 22.84 -12.05
N GLU A 135 -6.65 22.45 -13.27
CA GLU A 135 -5.51 23.05 -13.98
C GLU A 135 -5.36 22.54 -15.43
N GLY A 136 -5.12 23.42 -16.41
CA GLY A 136 -4.64 23.03 -17.75
C GLY A 136 -5.69 22.47 -18.72
N ASP A 137 -5.21 21.77 -19.76
CA ASP A 137 -6.08 20.95 -20.61
C ASP A 137 -6.23 19.55 -20.00
N ILE A 138 -7.28 18.83 -20.40
CA ILE A 138 -7.53 17.47 -19.89
C ILE A 138 -6.39 16.47 -20.21
N CYS A 139 -5.50 16.80 -21.15
CA CYS A 139 -4.39 15.97 -21.57
C CYS A 139 -3.18 16.09 -20.63
N HIS A 140 -2.98 17.27 -20.03
CA HIS A 140 -1.97 17.49 -18.99
C HIS A 140 -2.20 16.61 -17.77
N GLU A 141 -3.46 16.35 -17.42
CA GLU A 141 -3.78 15.45 -16.32
C GLU A 141 -3.42 14.00 -16.64
N ARG A 142 -3.62 13.54 -17.90
CA ARG A 142 -3.11 12.24 -18.36
C ARG A 142 -1.59 12.14 -18.24
N LEU A 143 -0.86 13.21 -18.56
CA LEU A 143 0.60 13.27 -18.38
C LEU A 143 0.99 13.24 -16.90
N ARG A 144 0.24 13.91 -16.03
CA ARG A 144 0.45 13.88 -14.57
C ARG A 144 0.24 12.47 -14.01
N SER A 145 -0.84 11.80 -14.40
CA SER A 145 -1.09 10.40 -14.02
C SER A 145 0.03 9.47 -14.52
N LYS A 146 0.52 9.67 -15.75
CA LYS A 146 1.68 8.93 -16.27
C LYS A 146 2.95 9.12 -15.45
N ARG A 147 3.24 10.35 -14.98
CA ARG A 147 4.40 10.62 -14.11
C ARG A 147 4.25 9.98 -12.73
N ALA A 148 3.03 9.91 -12.21
CA ALA A 148 2.73 9.25 -10.93
C ALA A 148 2.77 7.72 -11.05
N SER A 149 2.41 7.16 -12.21
CA SER A 149 2.57 5.74 -12.50
C SER A 149 4.04 5.43 -12.78
N LYS A 150 4.68 4.78 -11.83
CA LYS A 150 6.10 4.44 -11.80
C LYS A 150 6.49 3.46 -12.92
N HIS A 151 6.58 3.93 -14.17
CA HIS A 151 7.27 3.20 -15.25
C HIS A 151 8.40 4.11 -15.75
N PRO A 152 9.68 3.76 -15.48
CA PRO A 152 10.79 4.43 -16.11
C PRO A 152 10.77 3.99 -17.58
N GLU A 153 10.82 4.96 -18.48
CA GLU A 153 11.32 4.94 -19.87
C GLU A 153 10.53 6.02 -20.65
N GLU A 154 11.27 6.87 -21.36
CA GLU A 154 10.83 8.07 -22.10
C GLU A 154 10.51 9.32 -21.25
N PHE A 155 11.53 9.80 -20.54
CA PHE A 155 11.66 11.23 -20.23
C PHE A 155 12.77 11.80 -21.10
N GLU A 156 12.62 13.07 -21.50
CA GLU A 156 13.38 13.80 -22.53
C GLU A 156 12.83 13.48 -23.94
N LEU A 157 11.84 14.22 -24.44
CA LEU A 157 12.10 15.34 -25.35
C LEU A 157 10.91 16.35 -25.47
N ALA A 158 9.84 16.20 -24.70
CA ALA A 158 8.62 17.02 -24.88
C ALA A 158 8.53 18.27 -23.97
N SER A 159 9.51 18.51 -23.10
CA SER A 159 9.49 19.59 -22.12
C SER A 159 9.84 20.98 -22.67
N ALA A 160 10.11 21.12 -23.97
CA ALA A 160 10.57 22.38 -24.56
C ALA A 160 9.51 23.23 -25.29
N GLU A 161 8.30 22.72 -25.59
CA GLU A 161 7.41 23.40 -26.56
C GLU A 161 5.96 23.65 -26.11
N GLN A 162 5.68 23.95 -24.83
CA GLN A 162 4.35 24.51 -24.52
C GLN A 162 4.29 25.33 -23.24
N SER A 163 5.09 26.41 -23.21
CA SER A 163 4.86 27.55 -22.32
C SER A 163 4.12 28.66 -23.08
N SER A 164 2.80 28.52 -23.24
CA SER A 164 1.89 29.59 -23.69
C SER A 164 0.49 29.18 -23.26
N ASP A 165 -0.27 29.87 -22.41
CA ASP A 165 -0.35 31.28 -22.07
C ASP A 165 -0.94 31.31 -20.66
N MET A 166 -0.18 31.82 -19.69
CA MET A 166 -0.64 31.98 -18.31
C MET A 166 -0.35 33.44 -17.97
N THR A 167 -1.38 34.18 -17.54
CA THR A 167 -1.22 35.58 -17.18
C THR A 167 -0.35 35.68 -15.91
N GLU A 168 0.46 36.73 -15.79
CA GLU A 168 1.38 36.90 -14.65
C GLU A 168 0.64 36.98 -13.31
N GLU A 169 -0.61 37.46 -13.34
CA GLU A 169 -1.53 37.51 -12.20
C GLU A 169 -2.01 36.13 -11.76
N GLN A 170 -2.35 35.23 -12.68
CA GLN A 170 -2.67 33.83 -12.36
C GLN A 170 -1.46 33.10 -11.80
N ARG A 171 -0.25 33.35 -12.34
CA ARG A 171 1.01 32.83 -11.77
C ARG A 171 1.28 33.35 -10.36
N ALA A 172 0.93 34.61 -10.08
CA ALA A 172 1.08 35.19 -8.76
C ALA A 172 0.05 34.61 -7.77
N TYR A 173 -1.19 34.43 -8.21
CA TYR A 173 -2.26 33.81 -7.43
C TYR A 173 -1.92 32.35 -7.08
N LEU A 174 -1.48 31.54 -8.05
CA LEU A 174 -1.07 30.15 -7.80
C LEU A 174 0.15 30.08 -6.87
N ARG A 175 1.14 30.96 -7.02
CA ARG A 175 2.29 31.05 -6.08
C ARG A 175 1.88 31.51 -4.68
N TRP A 176 0.82 32.29 -4.55
CA TRP A 176 0.24 32.66 -3.27
C TRP A 176 -0.56 31.48 -2.68
N PHE A 177 -1.38 30.81 -3.49
CA PHE A 177 -2.23 29.68 -3.10
C PHE A 177 -1.41 28.47 -2.65
N TYR A 178 -0.38 28.08 -3.41
CA TYR A 178 0.55 27.01 -3.01
C TYR A 178 1.52 27.40 -1.88
N ARG A 179 1.63 28.69 -1.55
CA ARG A 179 2.29 29.13 -0.31
C ARG A 179 1.39 28.89 0.91
N THR A 180 0.08 28.77 0.73
CA THR A 180 -0.92 28.57 1.79
C THR A 180 -1.57 27.18 1.81
N GLU A 181 -1.38 26.35 0.78
CA GLU A 181 -1.78 24.94 0.83
C GLU A 181 -0.77 24.19 1.70
N ASP A 182 -1.08 24.20 2.98
CA ASP A 182 -0.19 23.75 4.03
C ASP A 182 0.33 22.32 3.77
N PRO A 183 1.64 22.12 3.56
CA PRO A 183 2.26 20.79 3.58
C PRO A 183 2.16 20.15 4.98
N THR A 184 1.51 20.84 5.93
CA THR A 184 1.46 20.51 7.34
C THR A 184 0.78 19.17 7.61
N ILE A 185 -0.25 18.79 6.84
CA ILE A 185 -0.94 17.49 7.04
C ILE A 185 0.05 16.34 6.92
N TRP A 186 0.87 16.31 5.86
CA TRP A 186 1.90 15.29 5.70
C TRP A 186 2.99 15.38 6.77
N THR A 187 3.37 16.58 7.19
CA THR A 187 4.32 16.73 8.31
C THR A 187 3.78 16.23 9.64
N PHE A 188 2.50 16.46 9.95
CA PHE A 188 1.86 15.97 11.17
C PHE A 188 1.68 14.46 11.15
N VAL A 189 1.35 13.90 9.98
CA VAL A 189 1.30 12.44 9.78
C VAL A 189 2.68 11.81 9.98
N LEU A 190 3.73 12.37 9.36
CA LEU A 190 5.10 11.89 9.52
C LEU A 190 5.61 12.06 10.95
N LEU A 191 5.29 13.18 11.60
CA LEU A 191 5.65 13.45 12.99
C LEU A 191 4.95 12.48 13.95
N GLY A 192 3.66 12.22 13.73
CA GLY A 192 2.88 11.24 14.49
C GLY A 192 3.45 9.83 14.33
N LEU A 193 3.78 9.42 13.09
CA LEU A 193 4.39 8.13 12.82
C LEU A 193 5.75 7.98 13.51
N ALA A 194 6.60 9.01 13.43
CA ALA A 194 7.90 9.02 14.11
C ALA A 194 7.76 8.89 15.64
N PHE A 195 6.79 9.58 16.24
CA PHE A 195 6.50 9.49 17.67
C PHE A 195 6.05 8.09 18.09
N VAL A 196 5.17 7.46 17.31
CA VAL A 196 4.75 6.07 17.56
C VAL A 196 5.93 5.10 17.45
N CYS A 197 6.78 5.23 16.43
CA CYS A 197 7.98 4.41 16.28
C CYS A 197 8.95 4.57 17.47
N LEU A 198 9.13 5.80 17.99
CA LEU A 198 9.94 6.04 19.17
C LEU A 198 9.36 5.38 20.42
N LEU A 199 8.06 5.50 20.65
CA LEU A 199 7.40 4.85 21.79
C LEU A 199 7.56 3.33 21.76
N VAL A 200 7.36 2.72 20.59
CA VAL A 200 7.60 1.28 20.40
C VAL A 200 9.06 0.93 20.67
N GLY A 201 10.00 1.73 20.16
CA GLY A 201 11.44 1.56 20.43
C GLY A 201 11.79 1.59 21.92
N PHE A 202 11.24 2.55 22.68
CA PHE A 202 11.45 2.64 24.13
C PHE A 202 10.86 1.45 24.88
N LEU A 203 9.67 0.98 24.49
CA LEU A 203 9.06 -0.22 25.09
C LEU A 203 9.92 -1.47 24.85
N LEU A 204 10.40 -1.66 23.63
CA LEU A 204 11.28 -2.78 23.28
C LEU A 204 12.61 -2.73 24.05
N LEU A 205 13.22 -1.54 24.18
CA LEU A 205 14.44 -1.35 24.97
C LEU A 205 14.20 -1.59 26.47
N GLY A 206 13.09 -1.08 27.01
CA GLY A 206 12.71 -1.28 28.41
C GLY A 206 12.45 -2.76 28.73
N MET A 207 11.68 -3.44 27.88
CA MET A 207 11.43 -4.88 28.00
C MET A 207 12.71 -5.70 27.83
N GLY A 208 13.58 -5.35 26.86
CA GLY A 208 14.87 -5.99 26.66
C GLY A 208 15.84 -5.80 27.83
N ALA A 209 15.88 -4.60 28.43
CA ALA A 209 16.69 -4.31 29.61
C ALA A 209 16.17 -5.05 30.85
N MET A 210 14.84 -5.11 31.05
CA MET A 210 14.23 -5.88 32.13
C MET A 210 14.43 -7.38 31.95
N ALA A 211 14.32 -7.90 30.74
CA ALA A 211 14.61 -9.30 30.41
C ALA A 211 16.09 -9.65 30.58
N ASN A 212 17.02 -8.73 30.27
CA ASN A 212 18.44 -8.91 30.54
C ASN A 212 18.73 -8.89 32.05
N LYS A 213 18.10 -7.97 32.79
CA LYS A 213 18.24 -7.89 34.26
C LYS A 213 17.65 -9.11 34.96
N SER A 214 16.52 -9.65 34.48
CA SER A 214 15.93 -10.88 35.02
C SER A 214 16.81 -12.10 34.71
N ARG A 215 17.35 -12.23 33.49
CA ARG A 215 18.33 -13.26 33.14
C ARG A 215 19.59 -13.19 34.02
N ARG A 216 20.10 -11.98 34.29
CA ARG A 216 21.23 -11.77 35.21
C ARG A 216 20.91 -12.18 36.65
N LYS A 217 19.71 -11.89 37.15
CA LYS A 217 19.27 -12.34 38.48
C LYS A 217 19.15 -13.87 38.53
N ILE A 218 18.51 -14.49 37.53
CA ILE A 218 18.35 -15.95 37.44
C ILE A 218 19.72 -16.65 37.36
N ALA A 219 20.68 -16.09 36.61
CA ALA A 219 22.05 -16.62 36.56
C ALA A 219 22.76 -16.56 37.92
N LYS A 220 22.57 -15.48 38.69
CA LYS A 220 23.12 -15.36 40.05
C LYS A 220 22.49 -16.36 41.02
N TYR A 221 21.17 -16.55 40.98
CA TYR A 221 20.51 -17.56 41.81
C TYR A 221 20.90 -18.99 41.42
N LYS A 222 21.04 -19.27 40.11
CA LYS A 222 21.58 -20.56 39.63
C LYS A 222 23.03 -20.79 40.04
N ALA A 223 23.89 -19.76 40.00
CA ALA A 223 25.28 -19.85 40.42
C ALA A 223 25.43 -20.00 41.94
N ALA A 224 24.58 -19.33 42.73
CA ALA A 224 24.54 -19.49 44.18
C ALA A 224 24.03 -20.88 44.58
N ALA A 225 22.98 -21.39 43.93
CA ALA A 225 22.48 -22.75 44.16
C ALA A 225 23.52 -23.83 43.78
N ALA A 226 24.28 -23.62 42.69
CA ALA A 226 25.39 -24.49 42.32
C ALA A 226 26.58 -24.40 43.29
N GLY A 227 26.81 -23.23 43.90
CA GLY A 227 27.84 -23.03 44.94
C GLY A 227 27.48 -23.72 46.26
N THR A 228 26.21 -23.67 46.68
CA THR A 228 25.72 -24.36 47.88
C THR A 228 25.77 -25.88 47.73
N GLN A 229 25.33 -26.42 46.58
CA GLN A 229 25.48 -27.86 46.30
C GLN A 229 26.94 -28.33 46.34
N ARG A 230 27.87 -27.53 45.80
CA ARG A 230 29.30 -27.85 45.79
C ARG A 230 29.95 -27.76 47.17
N SER A 231 29.40 -26.94 48.08
CA SER A 231 29.84 -26.85 49.48
C SER A 231 29.33 -28.04 50.30
N GLU A 232 28.07 -28.43 50.13
CA GLU A 232 27.49 -29.60 50.81
C GLU A 232 28.15 -30.92 50.35
N GLU A 233 28.53 -31.03 49.08
CA GLU A 233 29.27 -32.19 48.54
C GLU A 233 30.71 -32.27 49.09
N LEU A 234 31.36 -31.14 49.40
CA LEU A 234 32.72 -31.10 49.95
C LEU A 234 32.75 -31.38 51.47
N GLU A 235 31.73 -30.92 52.21
CA GLU A 235 31.61 -31.10 53.67
C GLU A 235 31.24 -32.54 54.05
N THR A 236 30.73 -33.34 53.10
CA THR A 236 30.43 -34.77 53.30
C THR A 236 31.67 -35.67 53.21
N ILE A 237 32.83 -35.15 52.77
CA ILE A 237 34.03 -35.97 52.45
C ILE A 237 35.11 -35.95 53.56
N VAL A 238 34.98 -35.18 54.65
CA VAL A 238 35.96 -35.19 55.76
C VAL A 238 35.21 -35.19 57.11
N PRO A 239 35.07 -36.34 57.81
CA PRO A 239 36.17 -36.80 58.69
C PRO A 239 36.31 -38.33 58.84
N LEU A 240 37.41 -38.72 59.50
CA LEU A 240 37.89 -40.05 59.92
C LEU A 240 38.71 -40.88 58.91
N ARG A 241 40.04 -40.72 58.97
CA ARG A 241 40.96 -41.87 59.20
C ARG A 241 42.39 -41.45 59.61
N GLU A 242 42.70 -41.51 60.90
CA GLU A 242 43.95 -42.05 61.46
C GLU A 242 43.45 -43.10 62.48
N ASP A 243 43.75 -44.39 62.37
CA ASP A 243 45.03 -44.97 62.74
C ASP A 243 45.17 -46.45 62.28
N GLN A 244 46.42 -46.94 62.34
CA GLN A 244 46.95 -48.32 62.32
C GLN A 244 47.57 -48.99 61.06
N PRO A 245 48.67 -49.78 61.25
CA PRO A 245 49.63 -50.23 60.24
C PRO A 245 49.42 -51.70 59.77
N PRO A 246 50.22 -52.22 58.80
CA PRO A 246 49.90 -53.44 58.03
C PRO A 246 50.73 -54.67 58.49
N PRO A 247 50.75 -55.81 57.77
CA PRO A 247 49.73 -56.53 56.98
C PRO A 247 49.66 -58.03 57.38
N THR A 248 48.73 -58.83 56.84
CA THR A 248 49.04 -60.23 56.44
C THR A 248 48.07 -60.77 55.37
N GLN A 249 48.71 -61.30 54.32
CA GLN A 249 48.32 -62.20 53.22
C GLN A 249 46.95 -62.93 53.24
N ARG A 250 46.35 -63.12 52.04
CA ARG A 250 46.46 -64.35 51.20
C ARG A 250 45.13 -64.72 50.50
N GLY A 251 45.19 -64.90 49.17
CA GLY A 251 44.28 -65.72 48.34
C GLY A 251 42.85 -65.21 48.18
N GLY A 252 42.18 -65.24 47.04
CA GLY A 252 42.36 -65.95 45.77
C GLY A 252 40.95 -66.23 45.22
N GLU A 253 40.75 -65.96 43.92
CA GLU A 253 39.68 -66.53 43.04
C GLU A 253 38.20 -66.24 43.39
N ARG A 254 37.21 -66.15 42.48
CA ARG A 254 37.03 -66.08 41.02
C ARG A 254 35.51 -65.94 40.79
N ALA A 255 35.08 -65.40 39.64
CA ALA A 255 33.84 -65.74 38.91
C ALA A 255 32.47 -65.35 39.55
N GLN A 256 31.37 -65.05 38.85
CA GLN A 256 30.97 -64.71 37.47
C GLN A 256 29.42 -64.55 37.50
N SER A 257 28.81 -64.21 36.35
CA SER A 257 27.41 -64.48 35.94
C SER A 257 26.39 -63.35 36.18
N ARG A 258 26.00 -62.60 35.12
CA ARG A 258 24.89 -62.81 34.14
C ARG A 258 23.58 -62.17 34.61
N ALA A 259 23.04 -61.17 33.90
CA ALA A 259 22.13 -61.26 32.74
C ALA A 259 20.72 -61.75 33.17
N HIS A 260 19.56 -61.23 32.77
CA HIS A 260 18.99 -60.61 31.57
C HIS A 260 17.77 -59.78 32.09
N HIS A 261 17.11 -58.88 31.36
CA HIS A 261 16.14 -59.20 30.31
C HIS A 261 15.47 -57.89 29.86
N GLY A 262 15.17 -57.76 28.56
CA GLY A 262 14.39 -56.67 28.01
C GLY A 262 13.25 -57.21 27.14
N HIS A 263 12.22 -56.39 26.91
CA HIS A 263 11.33 -56.35 25.73
C HIS A 263 10.39 -55.14 25.93
N MET A 264 10.41 -54.10 25.06
CA MET A 264 9.56 -53.90 23.86
C MET A 264 8.07 -53.78 24.24
N GLU A 265 7.22 -52.91 23.70
CA GLU A 265 7.04 -52.25 22.39
C GLU A 265 5.79 -51.33 22.61
N ARG A 266 5.41 -50.28 21.86
CA ARG A 266 5.08 -50.24 20.43
C ARG A 266 4.36 -48.90 20.07
N ARG A 267 4.86 -48.21 19.03
CA ARG A 267 4.15 -47.51 17.91
C ARG A 267 3.22 -46.30 18.19
N GLU A 268 3.00 -45.32 17.30
CA GLU A 268 3.47 -44.97 15.94
C GLU A 268 2.89 -43.58 15.53
N HIS A 269 3.58 -42.89 14.60
CA HIS A 269 3.05 -42.07 13.47
C HIS A 269 2.17 -40.80 13.77
N LEU A 270 2.19 -39.69 13.02
CA LEU A 270 2.86 -39.21 11.80
C LEU A 270 2.66 -37.66 11.70
N LEU A 271 3.64 -36.98 11.08
CA LEU A 271 3.61 -35.84 10.12
C LEU A 271 2.38 -34.90 9.93
N LEU A 272 2.68 -33.59 9.78
CA LEU A 272 2.55 -32.74 8.55
C LEU A 272 2.68 -31.25 8.97
N VAL A 273 3.72 -30.52 8.55
CA VAL A 273 3.77 -29.62 7.36
C VAL A 273 2.55 -28.71 7.24
N LEU A 274 2.75 -27.43 7.57
CA LEU A 274 2.48 -26.24 6.76
C LEU A 274 3.28 -25.07 7.33
#